data_AF-A0A1P8KCN4-F1
#
_entry.id   AF-A0A1P8KCN4-F1
#
_cell.length_a   1.000
_cell.length_b   1.000
_cell.length_c   1.000
_cell.angle_alpha   90.00
_cell.angle_beta   90.00
_cell.angle_gamma   90.00
#
_symmetry.space_group_name_H-M   'P 1'
#
loop_
_entity.id
_entity.type
_entity.pdbx_description
1 polymer ?
#
loop_
_entity_poly.entity_id
_entity_poly.type
_entity_poly.pdbx_seq_one_letter_code
_entity_poly.pdbx_strand_id
1 'polypeptide(L)'
;METLLLQSAILGRDDVIAQALERIAAKGNNADRKELENGHNFFDCLLKNDAQALTERILRTTRTPFAKNDPYFGHFMHRMATSQAKLCHLRGIPVDIDHSLVPMDIVRVAPLTHYDNVYDFLEPGFVPLEPTLKDRWRFYMRRRAREKAYKWDVVR
;
A
#
# COMPACT_ATOMS: atom_id res chain seq x y z
N MET A 1 -3.07 13.73 -5.65
CA MET A 1 -1.97 13.53 -6.62
C MET A 1 -0.93 12.57 -6.06
N GLU A 2 -0.44 12.77 -4.83
CA GLU A 2 0.56 11.89 -4.18
C GLU A 2 0.17 10.41 -4.13
N THR A 3 -1.10 10.06 -3.92
CA THR A 3 -1.55 8.65 -3.90
C THR A 3 -1.30 7.92 -5.22
N LEU A 4 -1.48 8.58 -6.37
CA LEU A 4 -1.26 7.97 -7.69
C LEU A 4 0.24 7.77 -7.96
N LEU A 5 1.08 8.70 -7.51
CA LEU A 5 2.53 8.59 -7.63
C LEU A 5 3.09 7.49 -6.71
N LEU A 6 2.56 7.35 -5.49
CA LEU A 6 2.88 6.22 -4.61
C LEU A 6 2.54 4.88 -5.26
N GLN A 7 1.35 4.74 -5.84
CA GLN A 7 0.96 3.51 -6.56
C GLN A 7 1.89 3.23 -7.75
N SER A 8 2.23 4.26 -8.52
CA SER A 8 3.14 4.14 -9.65
C SER A 8 4.54 3.69 -9.21
N ALA A 9 5.04 4.23 -8.09
CA ALA A 9 6.33 3.85 -7.52
C ALA A 9 6.34 2.41 -6.99
N ILE A 10 5.26 1.96 -6.36
CA ILE A 10 5.10 0.56 -5.92
C ILE A 10 5.14 -0.38 -7.14
N LEU A 11 4.51 0.01 -8.25
CA LEU A 11 4.51 -0.75 -9.50
C LEU A 11 5.81 -0.60 -10.32
N GLY A 12 6.78 0.18 -9.84
CA GLY A 12 8.04 0.44 -10.55
C GLY A 12 7.90 1.23 -11.85
N ARG A 13 6.82 2.02 -12.01
CA ARG A 13 6.56 2.86 -13.19
C ARG A 13 7.27 4.20 -13.07
N ASP A 14 8.60 4.14 -13.07
CA ASP A 14 9.47 5.31 -12.88
C ASP A 14 9.32 6.32 -14.02
N ASP A 15 8.97 5.85 -15.23
CA ASP A 15 8.64 6.66 -16.40
C ASP A 15 7.42 7.57 -16.18
N VAL A 16 6.38 7.04 -15.52
CA VAL A 16 5.16 7.80 -15.19
C VAL A 16 5.48 8.86 -14.12
N ILE A 17 6.35 8.52 -13.16
CA ILE A 17 6.80 9.44 -12.12
C ILE A 17 7.59 10.59 -12.75
N ALA A 18 8.55 10.28 -13.62
CA ALA A 18 9.36 11.28 -14.31
C ALA A 18 8.47 12.25 -15.12
N GLN A 19 7.52 11.73 -15.91
CA GLN A 19 6.56 12.57 -16.66
C GLN A 19 5.71 13.45 -15.74
N ALA A 20 5.32 12.94 -14.58
CA ALA A 20 4.57 13.74 -13.61
C ALA A 20 5.43 14.86 -13.01
N LEU A 21 6.70 14.59 -12.69
CA LEU A 21 7.65 15.59 -12.20
C LEU A 21 7.90 16.69 -13.25
N GLU A 22 8.04 16.34 -14.52
CA GLU A 22 8.15 17.32 -15.62
C GLU A 22 6.90 18.22 -15.70
N ARG A 23 5.71 17.65 -15.56
CA ARG A 23 4.45 18.41 -15.54
C ARG A 23 4.36 19.34 -14.33
N ILE A 24 4.85 18.89 -13.17
CA ILE A 24 4.94 19.72 -11.95
C ILE A 24 5.93 20.87 -12.18
N ALA A 25 7.11 20.60 -12.74
CA ALA A 25 8.09 21.65 -13.06
C ALA A 25 7.52 22.72 -14.00
N ALA A 26 6.78 22.29 -15.05
CA ALA A 26 6.23 23.20 -16.05
C ALA A 26 4.97 23.95 -15.59
N LYS A 27 4.04 23.27 -14.89
CA LYS A 27 2.68 23.77 -14.63
C LYS A 27 2.19 23.56 -13.20
N GLY A 28 3.04 23.07 -12.29
CA GLY A 28 2.70 22.88 -10.89
C GLY A 28 2.44 24.21 -10.17
N ASN A 29 1.79 24.11 -9.00
CA ASN A 29 1.65 25.29 -8.15
C ASN A 29 3.03 25.77 -7.65
N ASN A 30 3.09 26.98 -7.09
CA ASN A 30 4.36 27.58 -6.65
C ASN A 30 5.06 26.76 -5.55
N ALA A 31 4.31 26.09 -4.68
CA ALA A 31 4.89 25.28 -3.60
C ALA A 31 5.53 23.99 -4.14
N ASP A 32 4.84 23.27 -5.01
CA ASP A 32 5.33 22.01 -5.60
C ASP A 32 6.55 22.26 -6.48
N ARG A 33 6.55 23.36 -7.26
CA ARG A 33 7.71 23.76 -8.07
C ARG A 33 8.91 24.09 -7.21
N LYS A 34 8.74 24.85 -6.13
CA LYS A 34 9.82 25.14 -5.18
C LYS A 34 10.33 23.90 -4.47
N GLU A 35 9.46 22.97 -4.07
CA GLU A 35 9.89 21.70 -3.48
C GLU A 35 10.76 20.90 -4.46
N LEU A 36 10.41 20.90 -5.74
CA LEU A 36 11.19 20.24 -6.78
C LEU A 36 12.53 20.95 -7.05
N GLU A 37 12.53 22.27 -7.19
CA GLU A 37 13.74 23.09 -7.40
C GLU A 37 14.73 22.98 -6.24
N ASN A 38 14.23 22.93 -5.00
CA ASN A 38 15.05 22.78 -3.80
C ASN A 38 15.53 21.33 -3.55
N GLY A 39 15.15 20.37 -4.40
CA GLY A 39 15.50 18.95 -4.21
C GLY A 39 14.84 18.31 -2.98
N HIS A 40 13.70 18.84 -2.54
CA HIS A 40 12.94 18.32 -1.40
C HIS A 40 11.76 17.44 -1.84
N ASN A 41 11.45 17.35 -3.14
CA ASN A 41 10.37 16.50 -3.61
C ASN A 41 10.70 15.01 -3.40
N PHE A 42 9.84 14.31 -2.66
CA PHE A 42 10.05 12.89 -2.32
C PHE A 42 10.29 11.99 -3.54
N PHE A 43 9.50 12.14 -4.61
CA PHE A 43 9.60 11.26 -5.77
C PHE A 43 10.83 11.55 -6.62
N ASP A 44 11.27 12.80 -6.68
CA ASP A 44 12.53 13.17 -7.32
C ASP A 44 13.72 12.54 -6.56
N CYS A 45 13.74 12.64 -5.23
CA CYS A 45 14.75 11.97 -4.40
C CYS A 45 14.71 10.43 -4.55
N LEU A 46 13.51 9.86 -4.69
CA LEU A 46 13.31 8.43 -4.90
C LEU A 46 13.92 7.95 -6.22
N LEU A 47 13.69 8.69 -7.31
CA LEU A 47 14.28 8.38 -8.62
C LEU A 47 15.81 8.54 -8.63
N LYS A 48 16.33 9.47 -7.84
CA LYS A 48 17.78 9.70 -7.66
C LYS A 48 18.45 8.71 -6.71
N ASN A 49 17.68 7.87 -6.03
CA ASN A 49 18.18 6.91 -5.03
C ASN A 49 18.95 7.60 -3.88
N ASP A 50 18.50 8.79 -3.47
CA ASP A 50 19.15 9.59 -2.43
C ASP A 50 18.54 9.29 -1.04
N ALA A 51 19.14 8.33 -0.34
CA ALA A 51 18.66 7.89 0.98
C ALA A 51 18.66 9.01 2.03
N GLN A 52 19.61 9.95 1.97
CA GLN A 52 19.70 11.04 2.94
C GLN A 52 18.57 12.05 2.70
N ALA A 53 18.40 12.50 1.45
CA ALA A 53 17.34 13.43 1.09
C ALA A 53 15.94 12.82 1.35
N LEU A 54 15.77 11.51 1.11
CA LEU A 54 14.54 10.78 1.43
C LEU A 54 14.27 10.78 2.94
N THR A 55 15.27 10.50 3.77
CA THR A 55 15.16 10.50 5.23
C THR A 55 14.74 11.87 5.75
N GLU A 56 15.42 12.92 5.31
CA GLU A 56 15.10 14.31 5.68
C GLU A 56 13.69 14.71 5.24
N ARG A 57 13.28 14.29 4.04
CA ARG A 57 11.95 14.59 3.51
C ARG A 57 10.85 13.89 4.30
N ILE A 58 11.05 12.62 4.68
CA ILE A 58 10.11 11.85 5.50
C ILE A 58 9.96 12.50 6.88
N LEU A 59 11.06 12.90 7.52
CA LEU A 59 11.02 13.62 8.80
C LEU A 59 10.33 14.99 8.69
N ARG A 60 10.41 15.68 7.55
CA ARG A 60 9.61 16.90 7.34
C ARG A 60 8.12 16.59 7.23
N THR A 61 7.75 15.48 6.59
CA THR A 61 6.35 15.05 6.50
C THR A 61 5.73 14.89 7.88
N THR A 62 6.47 14.36 8.87
CA THR A 62 5.95 14.16 10.23
C THR A 62 5.64 15.44 10.99
N ARG A 63 6.18 16.60 10.56
CA ARG A 63 5.93 17.91 11.18
C ARG A 63 4.56 18.48 10.86
N THR A 64 3.88 17.94 9.84
CA THR A 64 2.51 18.35 9.54
C THR A 64 1.57 17.86 10.64
N PRO A 65 0.61 18.68 11.13
CA PRO A 65 -0.26 18.31 12.24
C PRO A 65 -1.17 17.14 11.83
N PHE A 66 -0.72 15.94 12.16
CA PHE A 66 -1.28 14.66 11.70
C PHE A 66 -2.61 14.30 12.40
N ALA A 67 -2.75 14.67 13.67
CA ALA A 67 -3.86 14.24 14.52
C ALA A 67 -5.24 14.77 14.11
N LYS A 68 -5.33 15.86 13.33
CA LYS A 68 -6.63 16.49 13.02
C LYS A 68 -7.35 15.90 11.81
N ASN A 69 -6.62 15.21 10.92
CA ASN A 69 -7.11 14.85 9.58
C ASN A 69 -7.11 13.33 9.29
N ASP A 70 -6.65 12.48 10.21
CA ASP A 70 -6.65 11.02 10.02
C ASP A 70 -7.30 10.31 11.23
N PRO A 71 -8.62 10.07 11.20
CA PRO A 71 -9.34 9.45 12.32
C PRO A 71 -9.00 7.97 12.52
N TYR A 72 -8.33 7.32 11.56
CA TYR A 72 -8.03 5.89 11.63
C TYR A 72 -6.60 5.63 12.09
N PHE A 73 -5.63 6.40 11.58
CA PHE A 73 -4.20 6.19 11.83
C PHE A 73 -3.59 7.22 12.78
N GLY A 74 -4.29 8.35 13.03
CA GLY A 74 -3.81 9.49 13.83
C GLY A 74 -3.19 9.16 15.18
N HIS A 75 -3.64 8.07 15.80
CA HIS A 75 -3.18 7.61 17.12
C HIS A 75 -2.04 6.59 17.07
N PHE A 76 -1.76 5.98 15.91
CA PHE A 76 -0.85 4.84 15.80
C PHE A 76 0.38 5.15 14.96
N MET A 77 0.23 5.83 13.83
CA MET A 77 1.34 6.12 12.92
C MET A 77 1.02 7.28 11.99
N HIS A 78 2.05 7.98 11.53
CA HIS A 78 1.94 9.00 10.51
C HIS A 78 1.84 8.36 9.12
N ARG A 79 0.62 8.01 8.68
CA ARG A 79 0.30 7.30 7.43
C ARG A 79 1.19 7.66 6.23
N MET A 80 1.41 8.94 5.93
CA MET A 80 2.22 9.36 4.79
C MET A 80 3.72 9.14 4.97
N ALA A 81 4.30 9.60 6.08
CA ALA A 81 5.69 9.32 6.42
C ALA A 81 5.97 7.80 6.47
N THR A 82 5.08 7.01 7.08
CA THR A 82 5.23 5.55 7.16
C THR A 82 5.15 4.89 5.78
N SER A 83 4.22 5.31 4.92
CA SER A 83 4.10 4.77 3.55
C SER A 83 5.31 5.12 2.68
N GLN A 84 5.83 6.35 2.79
CA GLN A 84 7.04 6.79 2.10
C GLN A 84 8.27 5.99 2.56
N ALA A 85 8.45 5.83 3.88
CA ALA A 85 9.54 5.02 4.43
C ALA A 85 9.43 3.55 3.97
N LYS A 86 8.23 2.95 4.03
CA LYS A 86 7.99 1.59 3.57
C LYS A 86 8.33 1.41 2.09
N LEU A 87 7.96 2.39 1.25
CA LEU A 87 8.26 2.38 -0.17
C LEU A 87 9.78 2.42 -0.43
N CYS A 88 10.54 3.22 0.32
CA CYS A 88 11.99 3.26 0.19
C CYS A 88 12.60 1.87 0.44
N HIS A 89 12.15 1.18 1.50
CA HIS A 89 12.59 -0.19 1.81
C HIS A 89 12.19 -1.19 0.73
N LEU A 90 10.96 -1.13 0.21
CA LEU A 90 10.51 -1.97 -0.91
C LEU A 90 11.35 -1.77 -2.18
N ARG A 91 11.90 -0.57 -2.36
CA ARG A 91 12.77 -0.20 -3.48
C ARG A 91 14.26 -0.49 -3.23
N GLY A 92 14.61 -1.10 -2.10
CA GLY A 92 16.00 -1.41 -1.74
C GLY A 92 16.80 -0.19 -1.28
N ILE A 93 16.13 0.88 -0.85
CA ILE A 93 16.72 2.13 -0.36
C ILE A 93 16.40 2.23 1.13
N PRO A 94 17.14 1.54 2.01
CA PRO A 94 16.83 1.52 3.43
C PRO A 94 17.03 2.92 4.02
N VAL A 95 15.95 3.47 4.57
CA VAL A 95 15.95 4.71 5.36
C VAL A 95 15.70 4.36 6.82
N ASP A 96 16.37 5.04 7.76
CA ASP A 96 16.13 4.87 9.19
C ASP A 96 15.52 6.15 9.74
N ILE A 97 14.30 6.06 10.25
CA ILE A 97 13.51 7.22 10.66
C ILE A 97 13.36 7.19 12.18
N ASP A 98 14.04 8.09 12.87
CA ASP A 98 13.91 8.26 14.32
C ASP A 98 12.69 9.14 14.64
N HIS A 99 11.51 8.53 14.64
CA HIS A 99 10.26 9.21 14.98
C HIS A 99 9.20 8.23 15.52
N SER A 100 8.57 8.55 16.65
CA SER A 100 7.59 7.67 17.32
C SER A 100 6.39 7.29 16.44
N LEU A 101 5.96 8.21 15.56
CA LEU A 101 4.87 7.95 14.60
C LEU A 101 5.33 7.25 13.31
N VAL A 102 6.60 6.89 13.17
CA VAL A 102 7.12 6.11 12.03
C VAL A 102 7.67 4.78 12.57
N PRO A 103 6.79 3.79 12.83
CA PRO A 103 7.19 2.52 13.43
C PRO A 103 8.09 1.71 12.48
N MET A 104 9.39 1.64 12.81
CA MET A 104 10.41 1.03 11.95
C MET A 104 10.27 -0.49 11.81
N ASP A 105 9.67 -1.15 12.78
CA ASP A 105 9.26 -2.56 12.75
C ASP A 105 8.26 -2.85 11.62
N ILE A 106 7.37 -1.91 11.30
CA ILE A 106 6.44 -2.01 10.17
C ILE A 106 7.10 -1.60 8.85
N VAL A 107 7.98 -0.60 8.89
CA VAL A 107 8.67 -0.07 7.70
C VAL A 107 9.65 -1.10 7.12
N ARG A 108 10.47 -1.72 7.96
CA ARG A 108 11.52 -2.64 7.50
C ARG A 108 10.90 -3.81 6.73
N VAL A 109 11.49 -4.14 5.58
CA VAL A 109 11.09 -5.31 4.78
C VAL A 109 12.11 -6.39 5.08
N ALA A 110 11.75 -7.32 5.96
CA ALA A 110 12.52 -8.52 6.25
C ALA A 110 11.66 -9.75 5.90
N PRO A 111 12.23 -10.78 5.25
CA PRO A 111 11.53 -12.04 5.11
C PRO A 111 11.21 -12.60 6.50
N LEU A 112 10.02 -13.15 6.66
CA LEU A 112 9.72 -13.91 7.87
C LEU A 112 10.65 -15.13 7.91
N THR A 113 11.16 -15.46 9.09
CA THR A 113 11.98 -16.66 9.32
C THR A 113 11.23 -17.93 8.92
N HIS A 114 9.91 -17.92 9.08
CA HIS A 114 9.01 -18.99 8.68
C HIS A 114 7.63 -18.43 8.33
N TYR A 115 6.96 -19.03 7.36
CA TYR A 115 5.57 -18.77 7.05
C TYR A 115 4.73 -19.95 7.52
N ASP A 116 3.86 -19.73 8.50
CA ASP A 116 2.86 -20.73 8.89
C ASP A 116 1.83 -20.84 7.77
N ASN A 117 1.85 -21.95 7.03
CA ASN A 117 0.80 -22.22 6.07
C ASN A 117 -0.44 -22.76 6.79
N VAL A 118 -1.35 -21.85 7.17
CA VAL A 118 -2.63 -22.19 7.81
C VAL A 118 -3.65 -22.84 6.88
N TYR A 119 -3.33 -22.96 5.59
CA TYR A 119 -4.24 -23.49 4.59
C TYR A 119 -3.62 -24.65 3.82
N ASP A 120 -4.20 -25.84 4.01
CA ASP A 120 -3.82 -27.07 3.32
C ASP A 120 -3.80 -26.88 1.78
N PHE A 121 -4.66 -26.01 1.23
CA PHE A 121 -4.73 -25.78 -0.22
C PHE A 121 -3.54 -25.00 -0.82
N LEU A 122 -2.72 -24.37 0.02
CA LEU A 122 -1.49 -23.71 -0.38
C LEU A 122 -0.28 -24.66 -0.29
N GLU A 123 -0.46 -25.89 0.23
CA GLU A 123 0.62 -26.85 0.32
C GLU A 123 1.02 -27.38 -1.08
N PRO A 124 2.32 -27.50 -1.37
CA PRO A 124 2.79 -28.10 -2.62
C PRO A 124 2.22 -29.52 -2.79
N GLY A 125 1.53 -29.76 -3.89
CA GLY A 125 0.92 -31.07 -4.17
C GLY A 125 -0.47 -31.27 -3.57
N PHE A 126 -1.09 -30.22 -3.01
CA PHE A 126 -2.49 -30.28 -2.62
C PHE A 126 -3.38 -30.67 -3.81
N VAL A 127 -4.13 -31.74 -3.64
CA VAL A 127 -5.19 -32.15 -4.56
C VAL A 127 -6.51 -31.83 -3.87
N PRO A 128 -7.36 -30.94 -4.44
CA PRO A 128 -8.66 -30.69 -3.87
C PRO A 128 -9.45 -31.99 -3.82
N LEU A 129 -10.07 -32.29 -2.68
CA LEU A 129 -11.00 -33.41 -2.59
C LEU A 129 -12.13 -33.18 -3.58
N GLU A 130 -12.24 -34.05 -4.59
CA GLU A 130 -13.35 -34.02 -5.53
C GLU A 130 -14.67 -34.11 -4.73
N PRO A 131 -15.59 -33.14 -4.90
CA PRO A 131 -16.83 -33.14 -4.14
C PRO A 131 -17.61 -34.41 -4.48
N THR A 132 -17.95 -35.18 -3.44
CA THR A 132 -18.71 -36.42 -3.61
C THR A 132 -20.07 -36.13 -4.24
N LEU A 133 -20.72 -37.13 -4.82
CA LEU A 133 -22.11 -37.02 -5.29
C LEU A 133 -23.04 -36.47 -4.20
N LYS A 134 -22.81 -36.83 -2.92
CA LYS A 134 -23.56 -36.33 -1.77
C LYS A 134 -23.33 -34.84 -1.53
N ASP A 135 -22.12 -34.34 -1.74
CA ASP A 135 -21.79 -32.93 -1.57
C ASP A 135 -22.31 -32.09 -2.73
N ARG A 136 -22.23 -32.62 -3.96
CA ARG A 136 -22.87 -32.04 -5.16
C ARG A 136 -24.39 -31.96 -4.99
N TRP A 137 -25.03 -33.01 -4.47
CA TRP A 137 -26.46 -33.04 -4.18
C TRP A 137 -26.85 -32.05 -3.08
N ARG A 138 -26.06 -31.99 -1.98
CA ARG A 138 -26.27 -30.99 -0.91
C ARG A 138 -26.13 -29.56 -1.43
N PHE A 139 -25.15 -29.28 -2.29
CA PHE A 139 -24.99 -28.00 -2.96
C PHE A 139 -26.20 -27.66 -3.83
N TYR A 140 -26.65 -28.61 -4.67
CA TYR A 140 -27.82 -28.45 -5.53
C TYR A 140 -29.10 -28.17 -4.73
N MET A 141 -29.34 -28.91 -3.65
CA MET A 141 -30.50 -28.70 -2.77
C MET A 141 -30.45 -27.34 -2.07
N ARG A 142 -29.28 -26.92 -1.56
CA ARG A 142 -29.11 -25.58 -0.96
C ARG A 142 -29.31 -24.45 -1.97
N ARG A 143 -28.85 -24.62 -3.21
CA ARG A 143 -29.08 -23.65 -4.29
C ARG A 143 -30.58 -23.54 -4.62
N ARG A 144 -31.27 -24.67 -4.77
CA ARG A 144 -32.72 -24.69 -5.05
C ARG A 144 -33.54 -24.07 -3.90
N ALA A 145 -33.15 -24.29 -2.65
CA ALA A 145 -33.78 -23.66 -1.49
C ALA A 145 -33.58 -22.14 -1.49
N ARG A 146 -32.37 -21.64 -1.81
CA ARG A 146 -32.09 -20.21 -1.96
C ARG A 146 -32.85 -19.57 -3.12
N GLU A 147 -32.89 -20.22 -4.28
CA GLU A 147 -33.68 -19.74 -5.42
C GLU A 147 -35.18 -19.68 -5.11
N LYS A 148 -35.71 -20.64 -4.33
CA LYS A 148 -37.09 -20.56 -3.83
C LYS A 148 -37.28 -19.39 -2.86
N ALA A 149 -36.40 -19.24 -1.86
CA ALA A 149 -36.48 -18.14 -0.90
C ALA A 149 -36.46 -16.77 -1.62
N TYR A 150 -35.54 -16.59 -2.57
CA TYR A 150 -35.44 -15.37 -3.37
C TYR A 150 -36.69 -15.11 -4.22
N LYS A 151 -37.34 -16.16 -4.75
CA LYS A 151 -38.61 -16.03 -5.48
C LYS A 151 -39.81 -15.68 -4.58
N TRP A 152 -39.76 -16.00 -3.29
CA TRP A 152 -40.81 -15.62 -2.33
C TRP A 152 -40.66 -14.18 -1.82
N ASP A 153 -39.44 -13.66 -1.75
CA ASP A 153 -39.17 -12.27 -1.32
C ASP A 153 -39.45 -11.22 -2.41
N VAL A 154 -39.46 -11.60 -3.70
CA VAL A 154 -39.74 -10.69 -4.83
C VAL A 154 -41.24 -10.59 -5.18
N VAL A 155 -42.10 -11.35 -4.51
CA VAL A 155 -43.56 -11.41 -4.77
C VAL A 155 -44.38 -10.86 -3.59
N ARG A 156 -43.80 -9.98 -2.76
CA ARG A 156 -44.51 -9.21 -1.73
C ARG A 156 -44.36 -7.71 -1.94
#